data_AF-A0A7C4APA7-F1
#
_entry.id   AF-A0A7C4APA7-F1
#
_cell.length_a   1.000
_cell.length_b   1.000
_cell.length_c   1.000
_cell.angle_alpha   90.00
_cell.angle_beta   90.00
_cell.angle_gamma   90.00
#
_symmetry.space_group_name_H-M   'P 1'
#
loop_
_entity.id
_entity.type
_entity.pdbx_description
1 polymer ?
#
loop_
_entity_poly.entity_id
_entity_poly.type
_entity_poly.pdbx_seq_one_letter_code
_entity_poly.pdbx_strand_id
1 'polypeptide(L)'
;GPELEKLQPGDPVDADVTVSSEARIIEKQVYKNTVTGGWRLVFQVQPESNPTLTEKLLPDRRTIVEIRAFLRHGFNILTETWSYASQL
;
A
#
# COMPACT_ATOMS: atom_id res chain seq x y z
N GLY A 1 -6.54 -6.96 13.93
CA GLY A 1 -6.40 -8.23 14.66
C GLY A 1 -6.07 -7.96 16.13
N PRO A 2 -6.19 -8.95 17.01
CA PRO A 2 -6.07 -8.76 18.46
C PRO A 2 -4.71 -8.22 18.92
N GLU A 3 -3.62 -8.53 18.20
CA GLU A 3 -2.30 -7.95 18.49
C GLU A 3 -2.23 -6.45 18.15
N LEU A 4 -2.87 -6.04 17.05
CA LEU A 4 -2.89 -4.66 16.57
C LEU A 4 -3.66 -3.72 17.52
N GLU A 5 -4.64 -4.25 18.24
CA GLU A 5 -5.47 -3.51 19.22
C GLU A 5 -4.70 -3.13 20.48
N LYS A 6 -3.70 -3.93 20.87
CA LYS A 6 -2.86 -3.69 22.05
C LYS A 6 -1.88 -2.53 21.85
N LEU A 7 -1.58 -2.18 20.59
CA LEU A 7 -0.58 -1.19 20.24
C LEU A 7 -1.10 0.24 20.42
N GLN A 8 -0.25 1.10 20.97
CA GLN A 8 -0.48 2.50 21.31
C GLN A 8 -0.03 3.45 20.17
N PRO A 9 -0.50 4.71 20.13
CA PRO A 9 -0.13 5.67 19.09
C PRO A 9 1.37 5.92 18.86
N GLY A 10 2.23 5.62 19.85
CA GLY A 10 3.68 5.75 19.74
C GLY A 10 4.42 4.46 19.36
N ASP A 11 3.71 3.34 19.23
CA ASP A 11 4.35 2.08 18.87
C ASP A 11 4.78 2.10 17.40
N PRO A 12 5.95 1.50 17.06
CA PRO A 12 6.52 1.57 15.73
C PRO A 12 5.83 0.59 14.77
N VAL A 13 4.56 0.84 14.48
CA VAL A 13 3.81 0.12 13.44
C VAL A 13 4.16 0.71 12.10
N ASP A 14 4.57 -0.17 11.19
CA ASP A 14 4.92 0.17 9.82
C ASP A 14 4.06 -0.66 8.85
N ALA A 15 4.16 -0.35 7.56
CA ALA A 15 3.56 -1.12 6.50
C ALA A 15 4.60 -1.48 5.44
N ASP A 16 4.56 -2.70 4.95
CA ASP A 16 5.21 -3.03 3.69
C ASP A 16 4.16 -2.90 2.59
N VAL A 17 4.45 -2.02 1.61
CA VAL A 17 3.58 -1.74 0.47
C VAL A 17 4.39 -1.99 -0.79
N THR A 18 3.88 -2.84 -1.67
CA THR A 18 4.48 -3.13 -2.97
C THR A 18 3.50 -2.81 -4.08
N VAL A 19 4.05 -2.39 -5.22
CA VAL A 19 3.32 -2.11 -6.45
C VAL A 19 3.96 -2.87 -7.61
N SER A 20 3.20 -3.13 -8.67
CA SER A 20 3.75 -3.64 -9.92
C SER A 20 4.74 -2.65 -10.54
N SER A 21 5.61 -3.15 -11.43
CA SER A 21 6.76 -2.41 -11.98
C SER A 21 6.42 -1.12 -12.74
N GLU A 22 5.17 -0.95 -13.10
CA GLU A 22 4.66 0.19 -13.86
C GLU A 22 4.29 1.38 -12.95
N ALA A 23 4.53 1.26 -11.65
CA ALA A 23 4.28 2.31 -10.68
C ALA A 23 5.32 2.31 -9.55
N ARG A 24 5.33 3.40 -8.78
CA ARG A 24 6.11 3.54 -7.56
C ARG A 24 5.30 4.12 -6.43
N ILE A 25 5.68 3.76 -5.20
CA ILE A 25 5.18 4.42 -3.99
C ILE A 25 5.95 5.72 -3.79
N ILE A 26 5.24 6.84 -3.71
CA ILE A 26 5.83 8.17 -3.47
C ILE A 26 5.64 8.65 -2.04
N GLU A 27 4.61 8.14 -1.36
CA GLU A 27 4.38 8.41 0.06
C GLU A 27 3.75 7.19 0.75
N LYS A 28 4.10 7.00 2.02
CA LYS A 28 3.53 5.95 2.89
C LYS A 28 3.51 6.46 4.33
N GLN A 29 2.35 6.33 4.98
CA GLN A 29 2.14 6.71 6.37
C GLN A 29 1.28 5.67 7.07
N VAL A 30 1.63 5.38 8.32
CA VAL A 30 0.83 4.52 9.21
C VAL A 30 0.59 5.29 10.51
N TYR A 31 -0.67 5.38 10.92
CA TYR A 31 -1.04 6.05 12.16
C TYR A 31 -2.21 5.40 12.87
N LYS A 32 -2.22 5.50 14.20
CA LYS A 32 -3.34 5.04 15.02
C LYS A 32 -4.56 5.92 14.75
N ASN A 33 -5.70 5.31 14.43
CA ASN A 33 -6.98 5.99 14.41
C ASN A 33 -7.59 5.92 15.82
N THR A 34 -7.55 7.04 16.54
CA THR A 34 -8.05 7.12 17.92
C THR A 34 -9.57 7.02 18.04
N VAL A 35 -10.32 7.29 16.97
CA VAL A 35 -11.78 7.22 16.97
C VAL A 35 -12.27 5.78 16.90
N THR A 36 -11.65 4.97 16.04
CA THR A 36 -12.05 3.55 15.87
C THR A 36 -11.15 2.58 16.63
N GLY A 37 -10.07 3.05 17.24
CA GLY A 37 -9.06 2.23 17.92
C GLY A 37 -8.18 1.40 16.97
N GLY A 38 -8.43 1.46 15.66
CA GLY A 38 -7.65 0.74 14.65
C GLY A 38 -6.38 1.48 14.22
N TRP A 39 -5.69 0.91 13.23
CA TRP A 39 -4.57 1.55 12.55
C TRP A 39 -4.96 1.83 11.11
N ARG A 40 -4.50 2.97 10.59
CA ARG A 40 -4.74 3.39 9.22
C ARG A 40 -3.42 3.45 8.48
N LEU A 41 -3.38 2.75 7.35
CA LEU A 41 -2.38 2.89 6.32
C LEU A 41 -2.89 3.88 5.27
N VAL A 42 -2.07 4.87 4.94
CA VAL A 42 -2.25 5.78 3.80
C VAL A 42 -0.99 5.68 2.93
N PHE A 43 -1.15 5.57 1.63
CA PHE A 43 -0.05 5.59 0.69
C PHE A 43 -0.47 6.28 -0.60
N GLN A 44 0.52 6.80 -1.33
CA GLN A 44 0.31 7.42 -2.63
C GLN A 44 1.15 6.68 -3.67
N VAL A 45 0.49 6.31 -4.76
CA VAL A 45 1.08 5.59 -5.89
C VAL A 45 1.15 6.53 -7.10
N GLN A 46 2.26 6.50 -7.81
CA GLN A 46 2.45 7.23 -9.05
C GLN A 46 2.80 6.25 -10.17
N PRO A 47 2.10 6.25 -11.32
CA PRO A 47 2.51 5.52 -12.51
C PRO A 47 3.89 5.99 -13.00
N GLU A 48 4.69 5.06 -13.52
CA GLU A 48 5.95 5.41 -14.15
C GLU A 48 5.71 6.21 -15.44
N SER A 49 6.55 7.22 -15.67
CA SER A 49 6.35 8.18 -16.76
C SER A 49 6.75 7.64 -18.14
N ASN A 50 7.31 6.44 -18.20
CA ASN A 50 7.75 5.81 -19.44
C ASN A 50 6.74 4.77 -19.89
N PRO A 51 5.92 5.07 -20.92
CA PRO A 51 4.95 4.12 -21.38
C PRO A 51 5.63 2.87 -21.93
N THR A 52 5.12 1.71 -21.51
CA THR A 52 5.61 0.42 -22.00
C THR A 52 5.39 0.29 -23.51
N LEU A 53 6.13 -0.60 -24.19
CA LEU A 53 5.90 -0.86 -25.62
C LEU A 53 4.45 -1.24 -25.90
N THR A 54 3.81 -1.95 -24.97
CA THR A 54 2.39 -2.33 -25.05
C THR A 54 1.47 -1.11 -25.00
N GLU A 55 1.71 -0.16 -24.09
CA GLU A 55 0.92 1.08 -24.00
C GLU A 55 1.07 1.98 -25.22
N LYS A 56 2.27 2.00 -25.82
CA LYS A 56 2.50 2.73 -27.09
C LYS A 56 1.73 2.14 -28.27
N LEU A 57 1.56 0.82 -28.29
CA LEU A 57 0.84 0.10 -29.34
C LEU A 57 -0.68 0.04 -29.10
N LEU A 58 -1.11 0.16 -27.85
CA LEU A 58 -2.50 0.06 -27.41
C LEU A 58 -2.84 1.21 -26.46
N PRO A 59 -2.98 2.46 -26.96
CA PRO A 59 -3.15 3.65 -26.13
C PRO A 59 -4.45 3.64 -25.29
N ASP A 60 -5.47 2.88 -25.73
CA ASP A 60 -6.73 2.75 -24.99
C ASP A 60 -6.64 1.75 -23.82
N ARG A 61 -5.56 0.96 -23.74
CA ARG A 61 -5.35 -0.01 -22.66
C ARG A 61 -4.56 0.64 -21.53
N ARG A 62 -5.26 1.28 -20.59
CA ARG A 62 -4.58 1.81 -19.39
C ARG A 62 -4.07 0.66 -18.52
N THR A 63 -2.88 0.85 -17.99
CA THR A 63 -2.16 -0.14 -17.18
C THR A 63 -2.86 -0.37 -15.85
N ILE A 64 -2.99 -1.64 -15.48
CA ILE A 64 -3.50 -2.05 -14.18
C ILE A 64 -2.29 -2.13 -13.25
N VAL A 65 -2.33 -1.37 -12.17
CA VAL A 65 -1.34 -1.43 -11.11
C VAL A 65 -1.84 -2.38 -10.04
N GLU A 66 -1.07 -3.43 -9.80
CA GLU A 66 -1.29 -4.34 -8.68
C GLU A 66 -0.64 -3.76 -7.43
N ILE A 67 -1.34 -3.80 -6.31
CA ILE A 67 -0.89 -3.25 -5.04
C ILE A 67 -1.06 -4.32 -3.96
N ARG A 68 -0.01 -4.54 -3.16
CA ARG A 68 -0.08 -5.42 -1.98
C ARG A 68 0.42 -4.67 -0.76
N ALA A 69 -0.30 -4.81 0.35
CA ALA A 69 0.08 -4.16 1.60
C ALA A 69 -0.26 -4.99 2.82
N PHE A 70 0.57 -4.92 3.86
CA PHE A 70 0.26 -5.42 5.20
C PHE A 70 0.93 -4.56 6.27
N LEU A 71 0.37 -4.55 7.48
CA LEU A 71 0.98 -3.89 8.63
C LEU A 71 1.92 -4.85 9.36
N ARG A 72 3.01 -4.31 9.88
CA ARG A 72 3.97 -5.03 10.73
C ARG A 72 4.44 -4.19 11.91
N HIS A 73 4.93 -4.87 12.93
CA HIS A 73 5.66 -4.27 14.05
C HIS A 73 6.98 -5.02 14.21
N GLY A 74 8.09 -4.37 13.86
CA GLY A 74 9.38 -5.05 13.68
C GLY A 74 9.28 -6.13 12.59
N PHE A 75 9.52 -7.39 12.97
CA PHE A 75 9.41 -8.57 12.11
C PHE A 75 8.04 -9.27 12.19
N ASN A 76 7.14 -8.79 13.06
CA ASN A 76 5.84 -9.42 13.26
C ASN A 76 4.81 -8.86 12.29
N ILE A 77 4.23 -9.72 11.45
CA ILE A 77 3.11 -9.36 10.56
C ILE A 77 1.83 -9.28 11.41
N LEU A 78 1.11 -8.16 11.31
CA LEU A 78 -0.04 -7.83 12.17
C LEU A 78 -1.40 -7.99 11.48
N THR A 79 -1.40 -7.99 10.14
CA THR A 79 -2.62 -8.07 9.34
C THR A 79 -2.48 -9.11 8.24
N GLU A 80 -3.61 -9.49 7.65
CA GLU A 80 -3.61 -10.08 6.32
C GLU A 80 -2.97 -9.14 5.28
N THR A 81 -2.68 -9.69 4.10
CA THR A 81 -2.23 -8.90 2.95
C THR A 81 -3.43 -8.38 2.17
N TRP A 82 -3.63 -7.07 2.20
CA TRP A 82 -4.57 -6.42 1.31
C TRP A 82 -4.01 -6.44 -0.11
N SER A 83 -4.81 -6.92 -1.06
CA SER A 83 -4.46 -7.00 -2.47
C SER A 83 -5.47 -6.21 -3.30
N TYR A 84 -4.99 -5.22 -4.03
CA TYR A 84 -5.80 -4.37 -4.91
C TYR A 84 -5.26 -4.41 -6.33
N ALA A 85 -6.15 -4.22 -7.29
CA ALA A 85 -5.80 -3.95 -8.68
C ALA A 85 -6.56 -2.69 -9.08
N SER A 86 -5.82 -1.64 -9.47
CA SER A 86 -6.42 -0.36 -9.85
C SER A 86 -5.92 0.08 -11.21
N GLN A 87 -6.81 0.66 -12.00
CA GLN A 87 -6.44 1.42 -13.17
C GLN A 87 -6.09 2.84 -12.68
N LEU A 88 -4.87 3.31 -12.98
CA LEU A 88 -4.40 4.66 -12.62
C LEU A 88 -4.39 5.60 -13.84
#